data_AF-A0A961WA58-F1
#
_entry.id   AF-A0A961WA58-F1
#
_cell.length_a   1.000
_cell.length_b   1.000
_cell.length_c   1.000
_cell.angle_alpha   90.00
_cell.angle_beta   90.00
_cell.angle_gamma   90.00
#
_symmetry.space_group_name_H-M   'P 1'
#
loop_
_entity.id
_entity.type
_entity.pdbx_description
1 polymer ?
#
loop_
_entity_poly.entity_id
_entity_poly.type
_entity_poly.pdbx_seq_one_letter_code
_entity_poly.pdbx_strand_id
1 'polypeptide(L)'
;MTTVRELIEHLRLGYNLDDHVAVAIWQTDDVVYHAADRGIAVTERQAIDIIENLDANHDASLGMTWDTIDVHLDALEEGGDA
;
A
#
# COMPACT_ATOMS: atom_id res chain seq x y z
N MET A 1 -3.40 4.50 -7.38
CA MET A 1 -2.49 4.95 -8.44
C MET A 1 -1.35 3.99 -8.49
N THR A 2 -1.13 3.38 -9.65
CA THR A 2 -0.47 2.08 -9.73
C THR A 2 1.06 2.19 -9.82
N THR A 3 1.59 3.39 -10.06
CA THR A 3 3.03 3.65 -10.09
C THR A 3 3.40 5.05 -9.59
N VAL A 4 4.66 5.22 -9.17
CA VAL A 4 5.23 6.54 -8.83
C VAL A 4 5.17 7.52 -10.01
N ARG A 5 5.28 7.03 -11.25
CA ARG A 5 5.19 7.86 -12.46
C ARG A 5 3.81 8.50 -12.58
N GLU A 6 2.76 7.70 -12.44
CA GLU A 6 1.38 8.18 -12.48
C GLU A 6 1.09 9.12 -11.29
N LEU A 7 1.70 8.86 -10.13
CA LEU A 7 1.66 9.78 -8.99
C LEU A 7 2.24 11.15 -9.30
N ILE A 8 3.43 11.19 -9.89
CA ILE A 8 4.05 12.45 -10.29
C ILE A 8 3.16 13.21 -11.28
N GLU A 9 2.57 12.52 -12.26
CA GLU A 9 1.69 13.15 -13.26
C GLU A 9 0.40 13.68 -12.63
N HIS A 10 -0.25 12.89 -11.77
CA HIS A 10 -1.45 13.31 -11.05
C HIS A 10 -1.21 14.54 -10.18
N LEU A 11 -0.13 14.55 -9.40
CA LEU A 11 0.23 15.69 -8.55
C LEU A 11 0.49 16.95 -9.38
N ARG A 12 1.18 16.82 -10.52
CA ARG A 12 1.46 17.94 -11.43
C ARG A 12 0.23 18.52 -12.10
N LEU A 13 -0.74 17.68 -12.43
CA LEU A 13 -1.92 18.08 -13.20
C LEU A 13 -3.11 18.49 -12.32
N GLY A 14 -3.24 17.90 -11.13
CA GLY A 14 -4.42 18.00 -10.29
C GLY A 14 -4.31 18.97 -9.11
N TYR A 15 -3.10 19.41 -8.75
CA TYR A 15 -2.86 20.19 -7.53
C TYR A 15 -2.08 21.47 -7.81
N ASN A 16 -2.23 22.43 -6.90
CA ASN A 16 -1.38 23.62 -6.86
C ASN A 16 0.01 23.24 -6.31
N LEU A 17 1.05 23.57 -7.07
CA LEU A 17 2.43 23.18 -6.75
C LEU A 17 3.04 23.95 -5.57
N ASP A 18 2.42 25.07 -5.18
CA ASP A 18 2.89 25.91 -4.07
C ASP A 18 2.22 25.59 -2.72
N ASP A 19 1.25 24.67 -2.70
CA ASP A 19 0.55 24.30 -1.47
C ASP A 19 1.36 23.29 -0.63
N HIS A 20 1.24 23.38 0.69
CA HIS A 20 1.80 22.38 1.60
C HIS A 20 0.98 21.09 1.59
N VAL A 21 1.66 19.95 1.51
CA VAL A 21 1.03 18.62 1.49
C VAL A 21 1.57 17.73 2.60
N ALA A 22 0.72 16.85 3.12
CA ALA A 22 1.10 15.71 3.96
C ALA A 22 0.76 14.44 3.18
N VAL A 23 1.75 13.57 2.94
CA VAL A 23 1.61 12.39 2.08
C VAL A 23 2.24 11.19 2.78
N ALA A 24 1.53 10.06 2.79
CA ALA A 24 2.07 8.75 3.12
C ALA A 24 2.24 7.97 1.81
N ILE A 25 3.46 7.51 1.52
CA ILE A 25 3.79 6.74 0.32
C ILE A 25 4.17 5.33 0.75
N TRP A 26 3.51 4.35 0.15
CA TRP A 26 3.73 2.93 0.36
C TRP A 26 4.07 2.25 -0.97
N GLN A 27 5.01 1.33 -0.95
CA GLN A 27 5.48 0.58 -2.10
C GLN A 27 5.46 -0.93 -1.82
N THR A 28 5.57 -1.72 -2.88
CA THR A 28 5.61 -3.20 -2.78
C THR A 28 6.71 -3.69 -1.85
N ASP A 29 7.84 -3.00 -1.80
CA ASP A 29 8.96 -3.35 -0.93
C ASP A 29 8.60 -3.20 0.55
N ASP A 30 7.78 -2.22 0.93
CA ASP A 30 7.32 -2.06 2.32
C ASP A 30 6.49 -3.27 2.76
N VAL A 31 5.61 -3.77 1.87
CA VAL A 31 4.82 -4.99 2.12
C VAL A 31 5.72 -6.21 2.23
N VAL A 32 6.70 -6.36 1.34
CA VAL A 32 7.61 -7.51 1.33
C VAL A 32 8.49 -7.53 2.58
N TYR A 33 9.06 -6.38 2.98
CA TYR A 33 9.88 -6.29 4.18
C TYR A 33 9.07 -6.56 5.43
N HIS A 34 7.88 -5.98 5.55
CA HIS A 34 7.02 -6.19 6.71
C HIS A 34 6.51 -7.62 6.81
N ALA A 35 6.14 -8.24 5.69
CA ALA A 35 5.79 -9.66 5.65
C ALA A 35 6.95 -10.56 6.07
N ALA A 36 8.18 -10.24 5.64
CA ALA A 36 9.37 -10.98 6.03
C ALA A 36 9.64 -10.90 7.54
N ASP A 37 9.48 -9.72 8.15
CA ASP A 37 9.60 -9.52 9.60
C ASP A 37 8.55 -10.32 10.38
N ARG A 38 7.38 -10.56 9.77
CA ARG A 38 6.31 -11.42 10.30
C ARG A 38 6.47 -12.91 9.97
N GLY A 39 7.43 -13.30 9.15
CA GLY A 39 7.62 -14.70 8.72
C GLY A 39 6.60 -15.17 7.67
N ILE A 40 5.93 -14.26 6.97
CA ILE A 40 4.90 -14.53 5.97
C ILE A 40 5.54 -14.51 4.58
N ALA A 41 5.30 -15.56 3.79
CA ALA A 41 5.75 -15.63 2.41
C ALA A 41 4.79 -14.86 1.49
N VAL A 42 5.28 -13.79 0.86
CA VAL A 42 4.52 -12.95 -0.07
C VAL A 42 5.20 -12.95 -1.44
N THR A 43 4.44 -13.22 -2.49
CA THR A 43 4.89 -13.07 -3.87
C THR A 43 4.83 -11.61 -4.31
N GLU A 44 5.64 -11.23 -5.30
CA GLU A 44 5.59 -9.89 -5.90
C GLU A 44 4.18 -9.49 -6.35
N ARG A 45 3.42 -10.44 -6.93
CA ARG A 45 2.02 -10.20 -7.33
C ARG A 45 1.13 -9.86 -6.14
N GLN A 46 1.23 -10.62 -5.05
CA GLN A 46 0.44 -10.34 -3.83
C GLN A 46 0.82 -9.00 -3.20
N ALA A 47 2.10 -8.63 -3.20
CA ALA A 47 2.52 -7.31 -2.74
C ALA A 47 1.92 -6.18 -3.59
N ILE A 48 1.87 -6.34 -4.91
CA ILE A 48 1.20 -5.41 -5.82
C ILE A 48 -0.30 -5.32 -5.49
N ASP A 49 -0.97 -6.47 -5.37
CA ASP A 49 -2.41 -6.52 -5.10
C ASP A 49 -2.76 -5.84 -3.76
N ILE A 50 -1.91 -5.99 -2.73
CA ILE A 50 -2.06 -5.29 -1.44
C ILE A 50 -1.93 -3.77 -1.61
N ILE A 51 -0.89 -3.30 -2.32
CA ILE A 51 -0.70 -1.86 -2.56
C ILE A 51 -1.87 -1.26 -3.37
N GLU A 52 -2.35 -1.96 -4.39
CA GLU A 52 -3.53 -1.53 -5.15
C GLU A 52 -4.79 -1.46 -4.27
N ASN A 53 -4.94 -2.40 -3.35
CA ASN A 53 -6.08 -2.42 -2.42
C ASN A 53 -6.02 -1.26 -1.41
N LEU A 54 -4.85 -1.00 -0.82
CA LEU A 54 -4.64 0.10 0.12
C LEU A 54 -4.95 1.46 -0.53
N ASP A 55 -4.49 1.68 -1.75
CA ASP A 55 -4.77 2.92 -2.49
C ASP A 55 -6.25 3.10 -2.79
N ALA A 56 -6.92 2.03 -3.24
CA ALA A 56 -8.34 2.05 -3.61
C ALA A 56 -9.29 2.20 -2.40
N ASN A 57 -8.86 1.75 -1.22
CA ASN A 57 -9.71 1.65 -0.03
C ASN A 57 -9.17 2.46 1.16
N HIS A 58 -8.32 3.46 0.95
CA HIS A 58 -7.83 4.28 2.05
C HIS A 58 -8.99 4.94 2.81
N ASP A 59 -8.96 4.85 4.13
CA ASP A 59 -9.95 5.46 5.01
C ASP A 59 -9.31 6.69 5.69
N ALA A 60 -9.95 7.85 5.60
CA ALA A 60 -9.39 9.09 6.17
C ALA A 60 -9.40 9.13 7.71
N SER A 61 -10.15 8.24 8.37
CA SER A 61 -10.23 8.11 9.82
C SER A 61 -9.17 7.15 10.37
N LEU A 62 -8.84 6.10 9.63
CA LEU A 62 -7.82 5.11 10.00
C LEU A 62 -6.43 5.44 9.42
N GLY A 63 -6.39 6.07 8.25
CA GLY A 63 -5.18 6.32 7.47
C GLY A 63 -4.68 5.07 6.73
N MET A 64 -3.51 5.20 6.10
CA MET A 64 -2.73 4.07 5.60
C MET A 64 -1.58 3.82 6.58
N THR A 65 -1.69 2.76 7.38
CA THR A 65 -0.78 2.42 8.48
C THR A 65 -0.28 0.97 8.35
N TRP A 66 0.72 0.59 9.16
CA TRP A 66 1.13 -0.82 9.26
C TRP A 66 -0.05 -1.73 9.61
N ASP A 67 -0.95 -1.30 10.51
CA ASP A 67 -2.15 -2.05 10.87
C ASP A 67 -3.04 -2.35 9.65
N THR A 68 -3.15 -1.42 8.69
CA THR A 68 -3.91 -1.68 7.45
C THR A 68 -3.23 -2.68 6.52
N ILE A 69 -1.89 -2.76 6.52
CA ILE A 69 -1.15 -3.81 5.81
C ILE A 69 -1.34 -5.14 6.52
N ASP A 70 -1.32 -5.16 7.85
CA ASP A 70 -1.45 -6.38 8.65
C ASP A 70 -2.79 -7.08 8.39
N VAL A 71 -3.89 -6.35 8.26
CA VAL A 71 -5.20 -6.94 7.89
C VAL A 71 -5.12 -7.74 6.58
N HIS A 72 -4.37 -7.26 5.59
CA HIS A 72 -4.21 -7.98 4.33
C HIS A 72 -3.28 -9.20 4.46
N LEU A 73 -2.21 -9.09 5.26
CA LEU A 73 -1.30 -10.21 5.52
C LEU A 73 -1.99 -11.32 6.30
N ASP A 74 -2.79 -10.98 7.32
CA ASP A 74 -3.56 -11.92 8.13
C ASP A 74 -4.51 -12.74 7.25
N ALA A 75 -5.20 -12.09 6.30
CA ALA A 75 -6.09 -12.76 5.35
C ALA A 75 -5.36 -13.77 4.44
N LEU A 76 -4.07 -13.53 4.12
CA LEU A 76 -3.25 -14.46 3.35
C LEU A 76 -2.83 -15.67 4.19
N GLU A 77 -2.52 -15.48 5.47
CA GLU A 77 -2.21 -16.57 6.39
C GLU A 77 -3.44 -17.46 6.65
N GLU A 78 -4.62 -16.87 6.87
CA GLU A 78 -5.88 -17.59 7.08
C GLU A 78 -6.36 -18.34 5.83
N GLY A 79 -5.98 -17.87 4.63
CA GLY A 79 -6.26 -18.52 3.36
C GLY A 79 -5.29 -19.63 2.95
N GLY A 80 -4.30 -19.95 3.80
CA GLY A 80 -3.19 -20.86 3.50
C GLY A 80 -3.48 -22.38 3.53
N ASP A 81 -4.73 -22.82 3.68
CA ASP A 81 -5.13 -24.24 3.61
C ASP A 81 -6.40 -24.39 2.73
N ALA A 82 -6.22 -24.43 1.40
CA ALA A 82 -7.20 -24.96 0.43
C ALA A 82 -6.52 -25.48 -0.83
#